data_AF-A0A4Q6BG60-F1
#
_entry.id   AF-A0A4Q6BG60-F1
#
_cell.length_a   1.000
_cell.length_b   1.000
_cell.length_c   1.000
_cell.angle_alpha   90.00
_cell.angle_beta   90.00
_cell.angle_gamma   90.00
#
_symmetry.space_group_name_H-M   'P 1'
#
loop_
_entity.id
_entity.type
_entity.pdbx_description
1 polymer ?
#
loop_
_entity_poly.entity_id
_entity_poly.type
_entity_poly.pdbx_seq_one_letter_code
_entity_poly.pdbx_strand_id
1 'polypeptide(L)'
;MLTDLSQPLRVLDLCAAPGGKSTHLQSLLSPQSLLVSNEVIRQRSVVLTDNIIKWGCSNVFVTNNDPRAFQKVPGFFDVMVVDAPCSGSGLFRKDSEAIGEWSLNNVALCSQRQQRILADALPALKEGGLLVYSTCSYSSEEDEAIMDWLAEEMEMENVPLSLVEEGIVVSTSERTASVGYRFYPDKLNGEGFFLSCFRKKSDSGTVRIKTAKAEMVSAREKKIVEDWIVAEGQEVLRFRNSIIALPSAFVQDFVLLSAHLNMLYAGVALGEMFKEKLVPHHALAQSLVLSGNVKTMELTFADAIKYLQRQDANFQPQRIGWQVVRYREKALGWINALQNRVNNYYPKEIRILKQNHTPFEK
;
A
#
# COMPACT_ATOMS: atom_id res chain seq x y z
N MET A 1 -21.71 4.22 -9.11
CA MET A 1 -20.54 3.75 -8.33
C MET A 1 -19.73 2.84 -9.26
N LEU A 2 -18.41 3.03 -9.38
CA LEU A 2 -17.58 2.35 -10.38
C LEU A 2 -17.55 0.82 -10.22
N THR A 3 -17.50 0.36 -8.98
CA THR A 3 -17.46 -1.05 -8.59
C THR A 3 -18.16 -1.23 -7.24
N ASP A 4 -18.58 -2.47 -6.94
CA ASP A 4 -19.18 -2.84 -5.66
C ASP A 4 -18.08 -3.21 -4.66
N LEU A 5 -17.77 -2.28 -3.74
CA LEU A 5 -16.74 -2.45 -2.71
C LEU A 5 -17.12 -3.46 -1.62
N SER A 6 -18.37 -3.94 -1.59
CA SER A 6 -18.79 -5.01 -0.68
C SER A 6 -18.34 -6.40 -1.14
N GLN A 7 -18.03 -6.56 -2.43
CA GLN A 7 -17.53 -7.81 -2.97
C GLN A 7 -16.03 -8.02 -2.66
N PRO A 8 -15.55 -9.27 -2.64
CA PRO A 8 -14.12 -9.57 -2.62
C PRO A 8 -13.45 -9.07 -3.92
N LEU A 9 -12.55 -8.09 -3.81
CA LEU A 9 -11.80 -7.54 -4.94
C LEU A 9 -10.29 -7.78 -4.79
N ARG A 10 -9.60 -8.07 -5.89
CA ARG A 10 -8.14 -7.97 -5.99
C ARG A 10 -7.78 -6.63 -6.60
N VAL A 11 -7.13 -5.78 -5.83
CA VAL A 11 -6.80 -4.41 -6.22
C VAL A 11 -5.29 -4.24 -6.34
N LEU A 12 -4.83 -3.62 -7.43
CA LEU A 12 -3.44 -3.24 -7.63
C LEU A 12 -3.30 -1.72 -7.56
N ASP A 13 -2.48 -1.21 -6.64
CA ASP A 13 -1.91 0.14 -6.72
C ASP A 13 -0.49 0.00 -7.32
N LEU A 14 -0.34 0.33 -8.61
CA LEU A 14 0.87 -0.01 -9.38
C LEU A 14 2.08 0.88 -9.08
N CYS A 15 1.81 2.14 -8.68
CA CYS A 15 2.81 3.19 -8.44
C CYS A 15 2.57 3.80 -7.05
N ALA A 16 2.66 2.95 -6.03
CA ALA A 16 2.03 3.16 -4.75
C ALA A 16 2.77 4.11 -3.80
N ALA A 17 4.10 4.29 -3.92
CA ALA A 17 4.81 5.08 -2.91
C ALA A 17 4.48 6.59 -3.01
N PRO A 18 4.36 7.30 -1.88
CA PRO A 18 4.70 6.86 -0.51
C PRO A 18 3.60 6.06 0.21
N GLY A 19 2.44 5.82 -0.40
CA GLY A 19 1.38 4.96 0.14
C GLY A 19 0.04 5.65 0.37
N GLY A 20 -0.10 6.95 0.07
CA GLY A 20 -1.34 7.69 0.34
C GLY A 20 -2.57 7.14 -0.40
N LYS A 21 -2.41 6.75 -1.67
CA LYS A 21 -3.48 6.09 -2.45
C LYS A 21 -3.74 4.68 -1.94
N SER A 22 -2.69 3.90 -1.68
CA SER A 22 -2.81 2.57 -1.09
C SER A 22 -3.56 2.56 0.25
N THR A 23 -3.25 3.46 1.18
CA THR A 23 -3.96 3.53 2.47
C THR A 23 -5.39 4.02 2.32
N HIS A 24 -5.65 4.93 1.37
CA HIS A 24 -7.01 5.33 1.03
C HIS A 24 -7.82 4.16 0.44
N LEU A 25 -7.28 3.44 -0.55
CA LEU A 25 -7.87 2.22 -1.09
C LEU A 25 -8.15 1.21 0.02
N GLN A 26 -7.16 0.95 0.88
CA GLN A 26 -7.31 0.03 2.01
C GLN A 26 -8.43 0.45 2.97
N SER A 27 -8.68 1.75 3.15
CA SER A 27 -9.77 2.24 3.99
C SER A 27 -11.17 2.06 3.38
N LEU A 28 -11.24 1.89 2.06
CA LEU A 28 -12.49 1.67 1.31
C LEU A 28 -12.81 0.18 1.10
N LEU A 29 -11.78 -0.66 1.04
CA LEU A 29 -11.92 -2.06 0.70
C LEU A 29 -12.48 -2.91 1.84
N SER A 30 -13.33 -3.87 1.50
CA SER A 30 -13.82 -4.87 2.45
C SER A 30 -12.67 -5.76 2.97
N PRO A 31 -12.80 -6.37 4.17
CA PRO A 31 -11.82 -7.33 4.67
C PRO A 31 -11.58 -8.54 3.77
N GLN A 32 -12.53 -8.84 2.87
CA GLN A 32 -12.47 -9.92 1.89
C GLN A 32 -11.77 -9.52 0.58
N SER A 33 -11.40 -8.25 0.43
CA SER A 33 -10.58 -7.77 -0.69
C SER A 33 -9.10 -7.86 -0.37
N LEU A 34 -8.27 -8.02 -1.40
CA LEU A 34 -6.80 -8.01 -1.32
C LEU A 34 -6.26 -6.74 -1.99
N LEU A 35 -5.44 -5.97 -1.29
CA LEU A 35 -4.66 -4.89 -1.87
C LEU A 35 -3.22 -5.34 -2.16
N VAL A 36 -2.74 -5.08 -3.36
CA VAL A 36 -1.33 -5.22 -3.73
C VAL A 36 -0.78 -3.83 -4.07
N SER A 37 0.21 -3.37 -3.32
CA SER A 37 0.85 -2.07 -3.51
C SER A 37 2.25 -2.25 -4.07
N ASN A 38 2.50 -1.76 -5.28
CA ASN A 38 3.78 -1.89 -5.96
C ASN A 38 4.53 -0.56 -6.02
N GLU A 39 5.83 -0.61 -5.79
CA GLU A 39 6.73 0.52 -6.06
C GLU A 39 7.99 0.00 -6.74
N VAL A 40 8.35 0.54 -7.91
CA VAL A 40 9.52 0.08 -8.68
C VAL A 40 10.85 0.55 -8.08
N ILE A 41 10.88 1.73 -7.46
CA ILE A 41 12.07 2.33 -6.84
C ILE A 41 12.26 1.77 -5.44
N ARG A 42 13.29 0.93 -5.27
CA ARG A 42 13.56 0.22 -4.01
C ARG A 42 13.62 1.14 -2.78
N GLN A 43 14.23 2.32 -2.90
CA GLN A 43 14.31 3.27 -1.78
C GLN A 43 12.93 3.78 -1.33
N ARG A 44 12.03 4.09 -2.28
CA ARG A 44 10.66 4.54 -2.00
C ARG A 44 9.77 3.41 -1.47
N SER A 45 10.06 2.16 -1.87
CA SER A 45 9.33 0.98 -1.38
C SER A 45 9.45 0.77 0.14
N VAL A 46 10.53 1.27 0.76
CA VAL A 46 10.72 1.22 2.22
C VAL A 46 9.69 2.12 2.91
N VAL A 47 9.50 3.35 2.41
CA VAL A 47 8.51 4.30 2.94
C VAL A 47 7.09 3.78 2.74
N LEU A 48 6.80 3.23 1.56
CA LEU A 48 5.53 2.55 1.29
C LEU A 48 5.26 1.44 2.30
N THR A 49 6.22 0.53 2.50
CA THR A 49 6.08 -0.60 3.43
C THR A 49 5.81 -0.11 4.86
N ASP A 50 6.52 0.92 5.32
CA ASP A 50 6.33 1.50 6.64
C ASP A 50 4.93 2.11 6.83
N ASN A 51 4.43 2.84 5.82
CA ASN A 51 3.06 3.40 5.86
C ASN A 51 1.99 2.30 5.85
N ILE A 52 2.18 1.23 5.07
CA ILE A 52 1.29 0.06 5.08
C ILE A 52 1.30 -0.65 6.44
N ILE A 53 2.48 -0.84 7.03
CA ILE A 53 2.62 -1.43 8.36
C ILE A 53 1.85 -0.62 9.41
N LYS A 54 1.99 0.71 9.39
CA LYS A 54 1.28 1.63 10.31
C LYS A 54 -0.23 1.61 10.11
N TRP A 55 -0.70 1.29 8.91
CA TRP A 55 -2.13 1.16 8.61
C TRP A 55 -2.74 -0.14 9.18
N GLY A 56 -1.92 -1.18 9.38
CA GLY A 56 -2.22 -2.31 10.26
C GLY A 56 -3.15 -3.41 9.71
N CYS A 57 -3.55 -3.34 8.44
CA CYS A 57 -4.43 -4.34 7.82
C CYS A 57 -3.67 -5.62 7.43
N SER A 58 -4.33 -6.78 7.45
CA SER A 58 -3.71 -8.08 7.10
C SER A 58 -4.01 -8.56 5.67
N ASN A 59 -4.90 -7.86 4.96
CA ASN A 59 -5.28 -8.14 3.58
C ASN A 59 -4.52 -7.26 2.56
N VAL A 60 -3.22 -7.06 2.80
CA VAL A 60 -2.36 -6.20 1.97
C VAL A 60 -0.99 -6.82 1.73
N PHE A 61 -0.50 -6.71 0.50
CA PHE A 61 0.84 -7.11 0.08
C PHE A 61 1.60 -5.91 -0.51
N VAL A 62 2.91 -5.84 -0.26
CA VAL A 62 3.79 -4.83 -0.87
C VAL A 62 4.80 -5.52 -1.76
N THR A 63 4.95 -5.01 -2.99
CA THR A 63 5.86 -5.56 -4.00
C THR A 63 6.82 -4.51 -4.53
N ASN A 64 7.97 -4.96 -5.05
CA ASN A 64 8.95 -4.09 -5.70
C ASN A 64 9.35 -4.68 -7.05
N ASN A 65 8.60 -4.31 -8.09
CA ASN A 65 8.78 -4.81 -9.45
C ASN A 65 8.58 -3.71 -10.48
N ASP A 66 9.26 -3.86 -11.63
CA ASP A 66 8.88 -3.17 -12.85
C ASP A 66 7.48 -3.68 -13.31
N PRO A 67 6.62 -2.82 -13.88
CA PRO A 67 5.29 -3.20 -14.37
C PRO A 67 5.28 -4.45 -15.24
N ARG A 68 6.34 -4.69 -16.03
CA ARG A 68 6.44 -5.88 -16.88
C ARG A 68 6.37 -7.21 -16.13
N ALA A 69 6.76 -7.24 -14.84
CA ALA A 69 6.66 -8.45 -14.04
C ALA A 69 5.20 -8.92 -13.85
N PHE A 70 4.23 -7.99 -13.90
CA PHE A 70 2.81 -8.30 -13.74
C PHE A 70 2.21 -9.06 -14.93
N GLN A 71 2.89 -9.08 -16.10
CA GLN A 71 2.52 -9.95 -17.22
C GLN A 71 2.54 -11.44 -16.85
N LYS A 72 3.27 -11.82 -15.79
CA LYS A 72 3.33 -13.19 -15.28
C LYS A 72 2.12 -13.58 -14.43
N VAL A 73 1.21 -12.66 -14.15
CA VAL A 73 -0.03 -12.88 -13.39
C VAL A 73 -1.24 -12.33 -14.16
N PRO A 74 -1.48 -12.83 -15.39
CA PRO A 74 -2.51 -12.29 -16.26
C PRO A 74 -3.91 -12.51 -15.68
N GLY A 75 -4.79 -11.51 -15.83
CA GLY A 75 -6.17 -11.58 -15.35
C GLY A 75 -6.33 -11.80 -13.84
N PHE A 76 -5.39 -11.31 -13.02
CA PHE A 76 -5.44 -11.47 -11.58
C PHE A 76 -6.27 -10.39 -10.87
N PHE A 77 -6.17 -9.13 -11.32
CA PHE A 77 -6.75 -7.98 -10.64
C PHE A 77 -8.13 -7.61 -11.18
N ASP A 78 -9.04 -7.27 -10.27
CA ASP A 78 -10.37 -6.73 -10.58
C ASP A 78 -10.31 -5.21 -10.79
N VAL A 79 -9.43 -4.53 -10.04
CA VAL A 79 -9.22 -3.08 -10.12
C VAL A 79 -7.72 -2.77 -10.14
N MET A 80 -7.32 -1.86 -11.00
CA MET A 80 -5.96 -1.33 -11.09
C MET A 80 -5.99 0.19 -10.98
N VAL A 81 -5.21 0.74 -10.06
CA VAL A 81 -4.97 2.16 -9.91
C VAL A 81 -3.56 2.46 -10.37
N VAL A 82 -3.43 3.35 -11.36
CA VAL A 82 -2.17 3.79 -11.93
C VAL A 82 -2.08 5.31 -11.77
N ASP A 83 -1.48 5.72 -10.65
CA ASP A 83 -1.02 7.09 -10.45
C ASP A 83 0.34 7.26 -11.10
N ALA A 84 0.33 7.64 -12.36
CA ALA A 84 1.49 7.47 -13.20
C ALA A 84 2.57 8.54 -12.91
N PRO A 85 3.86 8.18 -12.93
CA PRO A 85 4.93 9.17 -12.92
C PRO A 85 4.74 10.15 -14.08
N CYS A 86 4.71 11.44 -13.76
CA CYS A 86 4.40 12.53 -14.68
C CYS A 86 5.36 13.70 -14.49
N SER A 87 5.24 14.73 -15.32
CA SER A 87 6.06 15.94 -15.25
C SER A 87 5.82 16.79 -14.00
N GLY A 88 4.78 16.47 -13.21
CA GLY A 88 4.56 17.04 -11.89
C GLY A 88 4.13 18.51 -11.88
N SER A 89 3.59 19.03 -12.99
CA SER A 89 3.16 20.43 -13.07
C SER A 89 2.05 20.80 -12.07
N GLY A 90 1.26 19.83 -11.61
CA GLY A 90 0.31 20.00 -10.51
C GLY A 90 0.96 20.20 -9.14
N LEU A 91 2.25 19.95 -8.98
CA LEU A 91 2.98 20.10 -7.71
C LEU A 91 3.64 21.48 -7.54
N PHE A 92 3.65 22.34 -8.57
CA PHE A 92 4.38 23.62 -8.57
C PHE A 92 4.04 24.55 -7.38
N ARG A 93 2.81 24.49 -6.87
CA ARG A 93 2.38 25.31 -5.73
C ARG A 93 2.98 24.82 -4.40
N LYS A 94 3.26 23.52 -4.30
CA LYS A 94 3.79 22.86 -3.10
C LYS A 94 5.31 22.70 -3.13
N ASP A 95 5.87 22.48 -4.32
CA ASP A 95 7.27 22.16 -4.52
C ASP A 95 7.87 23.05 -5.61
N SER A 96 8.71 24.01 -5.20
CA SER A 96 9.39 24.92 -6.12
C SER A 96 10.48 24.24 -6.95
N GLU A 97 11.04 23.11 -6.49
CA GLU A 97 12.06 22.38 -7.25
C GLU A 97 11.45 21.73 -8.50
N ALA A 98 10.19 21.28 -8.41
CA ALA A 98 9.45 20.70 -9.54
C ALA A 98 9.36 21.65 -10.75
N ILE A 99 9.35 22.97 -10.53
CA ILE A 99 9.34 23.97 -11.61
C ILE A 99 10.64 23.90 -12.43
N GLY A 100 11.78 23.68 -11.77
CA GLY A 100 13.10 23.59 -12.43
C GLY A 100 13.31 22.29 -13.20
N GLU A 101 12.62 21.21 -12.82
CA GLU A 101 12.67 19.91 -13.51
C GLU A 101 11.74 19.83 -14.71
N TRP A 102 10.79 20.77 -14.83
CA TRP A 102 9.79 20.75 -15.89
C TRP A 102 10.35 21.23 -17.24
N SER A 103 10.01 20.51 -18.30
CA SER A 103 10.28 20.91 -19.69
C SER A 103 9.40 20.12 -20.65
N LEU A 104 9.20 20.63 -21.87
CA LEU A 104 8.48 19.89 -22.94
C LEU A 104 9.10 18.52 -23.23
N ASN A 105 10.43 18.41 -23.15
CA ASN A 105 11.14 17.14 -23.30
C ASN A 105 10.79 16.17 -22.17
N ASN A 106 10.68 16.66 -20.94
CA ASN A 106 10.29 15.83 -19.79
C ASN A 106 8.83 15.37 -19.92
N VAL A 107 7.92 16.24 -20.37
CA VAL A 107 6.51 15.91 -20.67
C VAL A 107 6.43 14.75 -21.69
N ALA A 108 7.17 14.85 -22.80
CA ALA A 108 7.21 13.81 -23.82
C ALA A 108 7.78 12.48 -23.29
N LEU A 109 8.85 12.54 -22.49
CA LEU A 109 9.44 11.36 -21.85
C LEU A 109 8.46 10.69 -20.87
N CYS A 110 7.75 11.49 -20.08
CA CYS A 110 6.74 11.01 -19.14
C CYS A 110 5.56 10.36 -19.86
N SER A 111 5.02 10.99 -20.91
CA SER A 111 3.96 10.41 -21.73
C SER A 111 4.33 9.04 -22.30
N GLN A 112 5.51 8.90 -22.91
CA GLN A 112 6.00 7.60 -23.41
C GLN A 112 6.17 6.57 -22.29
N ARG A 113 6.67 7.01 -21.12
CA ARG A 113 6.82 6.14 -19.95
C ARG A 113 5.45 5.66 -19.44
N GLN A 114 4.43 6.53 -19.42
CA GLN A 114 3.07 6.20 -19.00
C GLN A 114 2.47 5.13 -19.91
N GLN A 115 2.60 5.27 -21.23
CA GLN A 115 2.17 4.25 -22.19
C GLN A 115 2.85 2.90 -21.92
N ARG A 116 4.18 2.90 -21.71
CA ARG A 116 4.93 1.67 -21.37
C ARG A 116 4.39 1.02 -20.09
N ILE A 117 4.26 1.80 -19.02
CA ILE A 117 3.79 1.30 -17.71
C ILE A 117 2.41 0.65 -17.85
N LEU A 118 1.50 1.32 -18.55
CA LEU A 118 0.14 0.84 -18.78
C LEU A 118 0.13 -0.43 -19.65
N ALA A 119 0.83 -0.42 -20.78
CA ALA A 119 0.93 -1.58 -21.67
C ALA A 119 1.53 -2.81 -20.95
N ASP A 120 2.53 -2.59 -20.10
CA ASP A 120 3.19 -3.66 -19.35
C ASP A 120 2.28 -4.25 -18.25
N ALA A 121 1.44 -3.44 -17.61
CA ALA A 121 0.61 -3.86 -16.47
C ALA A 121 -0.80 -4.34 -16.85
N LEU A 122 -1.40 -3.79 -17.91
CA LEU A 122 -2.77 -4.11 -18.33
C LEU A 122 -3.07 -5.60 -18.53
N PRO A 123 -2.12 -6.46 -18.96
CA PRO A 123 -2.36 -7.91 -19.02
C PRO A 123 -2.77 -8.53 -17.67
N ALA A 124 -2.35 -7.95 -16.54
CA ALA A 124 -2.71 -8.42 -15.19
C ALA A 124 -4.14 -8.04 -14.76
N LEU A 125 -4.79 -7.11 -15.46
CA LEU A 125 -6.19 -6.74 -15.23
C LEU A 125 -7.12 -7.76 -15.90
N LYS A 126 -8.18 -8.18 -15.22
CA LYS A 126 -9.20 -9.08 -15.76
C LYS A 126 -9.97 -8.44 -16.91
N GLU A 127 -10.55 -9.28 -17.78
CA GLU A 127 -11.66 -8.85 -18.64
C GLU A 127 -12.77 -8.26 -17.77
N GLY A 128 -13.32 -7.12 -18.19
CA GLY A 128 -14.28 -6.36 -17.39
C GLY A 128 -13.70 -5.66 -16.16
N GLY A 129 -12.41 -5.86 -15.86
CA GLY A 129 -11.70 -5.19 -14.78
C GLY A 129 -11.54 -3.69 -15.04
N LEU A 130 -11.41 -2.93 -13.96
CA LEU A 130 -11.37 -1.47 -14.00
C LEU A 130 -9.95 -0.93 -13.87
N LEU A 131 -9.61 0.02 -14.72
CA LEU A 131 -8.42 0.86 -14.61
C LEU A 131 -8.86 2.26 -14.14
N VAL A 132 -8.23 2.76 -13.09
CA VAL A 132 -8.25 4.17 -12.70
C VAL A 132 -6.89 4.76 -13.04
N TYR A 133 -6.85 5.66 -14.01
CA TYR A 133 -5.65 6.37 -14.42
C TYR A 133 -5.64 7.78 -13.83
N SER A 134 -4.53 8.18 -13.21
CA SER A 134 -4.35 9.55 -12.72
C SER A 134 -2.94 10.07 -12.91
N THR A 135 -2.82 11.38 -12.97
CA THR A 135 -1.53 12.11 -12.97
C THR A 135 -1.66 13.35 -12.08
N CYS A 136 -0.53 13.89 -11.60
CA CYS A 136 -0.47 15.27 -11.10
C CYS A 136 0.14 16.22 -12.16
N SER A 137 -0.27 16.08 -13.41
CA SER A 137 0.13 16.95 -14.52
C SER A 137 -1.05 17.76 -15.07
N TYR A 138 -0.73 18.85 -15.76
CA TYR A 138 -1.68 19.61 -16.58
C TYR A 138 -1.50 19.37 -18.07
N SER A 139 -0.41 18.73 -18.50
CA SER A 139 -0.08 18.52 -19.92
C SER A 139 -1.07 17.56 -20.59
N SER A 140 -1.62 17.94 -21.74
CA SER A 140 -2.52 17.08 -22.51
C SER A 140 -1.87 15.79 -23.02
N GLU A 141 -0.56 15.81 -23.24
CA GLU A 141 0.25 14.69 -23.70
C GLU A 141 0.33 13.57 -22.65
N GLU A 142 0.21 13.93 -21.38
CA GLU A 142 0.22 13.00 -20.25
C GLU A 142 -1.21 12.62 -19.82
N ASP A 143 -2.23 13.38 -20.24
CA ASP A 143 -3.61 13.19 -19.79
C ASP A 143 -4.50 12.69 -20.95
N GLU A 144 -5.07 13.60 -21.75
CA GLU A 144 -6.01 13.24 -22.82
C GLU A 144 -5.36 12.37 -23.90
N ALA A 145 -4.08 12.57 -24.23
CA ALA A 145 -3.41 11.73 -25.20
C ALA A 145 -3.24 10.28 -24.71
N ILE A 146 -3.02 10.08 -23.41
CA ILE A 146 -3.00 8.74 -22.81
C ILE A 146 -4.41 8.15 -22.75
N MET A 147 -5.41 8.97 -22.42
CA MET A 147 -6.82 8.59 -22.43
C MET A 147 -7.26 8.08 -23.82
N ASP A 148 -6.91 8.82 -24.88
CA ASP A 148 -7.20 8.42 -26.26
C ASP A 148 -6.46 7.15 -26.65
N TRP A 149 -5.16 7.08 -26.35
CA TRP A 149 -4.35 5.89 -26.63
C TRP A 149 -4.88 4.63 -25.94
N LEU A 150 -5.36 4.73 -24.70
CA LEU A 150 -5.99 3.61 -23.99
C LEU A 150 -7.24 3.11 -24.74
N ALA A 151 -8.08 4.02 -25.24
CA ALA A 151 -9.31 3.68 -25.93
C ALA A 151 -9.07 3.10 -27.33
N GLU A 152 -8.10 3.63 -28.07
CA GLU A 152 -7.81 3.27 -29.47
C GLU A 152 -6.93 2.01 -29.57
N GLU A 153 -5.88 1.91 -28.75
CA GLU A 153 -4.79 0.93 -28.94
C GLU A 153 -4.77 -0.20 -27.90
N MET A 154 -5.42 -0.02 -26.75
CA MET A 154 -5.30 -0.95 -25.60
C MET A 154 -6.58 -1.72 -25.26
N GLU A 155 -7.56 -1.74 -26.17
CA GLU A 155 -8.86 -2.41 -25.98
C GLU A 155 -9.57 -2.02 -24.67
N MET A 156 -9.46 -0.75 -24.29
CA MET A 156 -10.13 -0.20 -23.12
C MET A 156 -11.41 0.54 -23.51
N GLU A 157 -12.44 0.43 -22.69
CA GLU A 157 -13.69 1.19 -22.77
C GLU A 157 -13.65 2.30 -21.74
N ASN A 158 -13.80 3.57 -22.13
CA ASN A 158 -13.92 4.65 -21.17
C ASN A 158 -15.20 4.48 -20.34
N VAL A 159 -15.09 4.67 -19.02
CA VAL A 159 -16.21 4.59 -18.08
C VAL A 159 -16.38 5.95 -17.42
N PRO A 160 -17.26 6.81 -17.96
CA PRO A 160 -17.55 8.11 -17.37
C PRO A 160 -18.06 7.97 -15.93
N LEU A 161 -17.54 8.81 -15.05
CA LEU A 161 -17.98 8.96 -13.68
C LEU A 161 -19.16 9.93 -13.58
N SER A 162 -20.14 9.55 -12.76
CA SER A 162 -21.17 10.49 -12.29
C SER A 162 -20.61 11.36 -11.17
N LEU A 163 -19.70 12.28 -11.50
CA LEU A 163 -19.22 13.29 -10.56
C LEU A 163 -20.19 14.47 -10.56
N VAL A 164 -20.56 14.95 -9.37
CA VAL A 164 -21.59 15.99 -9.18
C VAL A 164 -21.00 17.21 -8.44
N GLU A 165 -19.68 17.36 -8.43
CA GLU A 165 -19.03 18.42 -7.67
C GLU A 165 -18.69 19.62 -8.54
N GLU A 166 -19.13 20.79 -8.09
CA GLU A 166 -18.84 22.08 -8.73
C GLU A 166 -17.34 22.36 -8.68
N GLY A 167 -16.75 22.76 -9.82
CA GLY A 167 -15.32 23.03 -9.95
C GLY A 167 -14.50 21.92 -10.62
N ILE A 168 -15.02 20.69 -10.72
CA ILE A 168 -14.41 19.62 -11.53
C ILE A 168 -14.64 19.94 -13.02
N VAL A 169 -13.55 20.01 -13.80
CA VAL A 169 -13.63 20.27 -15.24
C VAL A 169 -13.66 18.96 -15.99
N VAL A 170 -14.76 18.72 -16.71
CA VAL A 170 -14.88 17.55 -17.58
C VAL A 170 -14.13 17.80 -18.90
N SER A 171 -13.18 16.95 -19.22
CA SER A 171 -12.46 16.93 -20.49
C SER A 171 -13.03 15.79 -21.34
N THR A 172 -13.57 16.11 -22.52
CA THR A 172 -14.11 15.10 -23.45
C THR A 172 -13.27 15.11 -24.71
N SER A 173 -12.73 13.96 -25.08
CA SER A 173 -11.97 13.82 -26.32
C SER A 173 -12.86 13.93 -27.55
N GLU A 174 -12.47 14.77 -28.51
CA GLU A 174 -13.11 14.84 -29.82
C GLU A 174 -12.85 13.58 -30.68
N ARG A 175 -11.81 12.81 -30.35
CA ARG A 175 -11.37 11.64 -31.13
C ARG A 175 -12.10 10.36 -30.71
N THR A 176 -12.17 10.13 -29.40
CA THR A 176 -12.65 8.86 -28.84
C THR A 176 -13.95 9.01 -28.06
N ALA A 177 -14.44 10.24 -27.88
CA ALA A 177 -15.50 10.59 -26.93
C ALA A 177 -15.21 10.18 -25.48
N SER A 178 -13.96 9.80 -25.17
CA SER A 178 -13.55 9.44 -23.82
C SER A 178 -13.62 10.65 -22.89
N VAL A 179 -14.05 10.40 -21.66
CA VAL A 179 -14.23 11.41 -20.62
C VAL A 179 -13.12 11.29 -19.58
N GLY A 180 -12.49 12.42 -19.28
CA GLY A 180 -11.56 12.63 -18.20
C GLY A 180 -11.97 13.82 -17.33
N TYR A 181 -11.31 13.96 -16.18
CA TYR A 181 -11.66 14.94 -15.16
C TYR A 181 -10.40 15.67 -14.72
N ARG A 182 -10.42 16.99 -14.85
CA ARG A 182 -9.35 17.89 -14.42
C ARG A 182 -9.75 18.63 -13.17
N PHE A 183 -8.83 18.63 -12.21
CA PHE A 183 -8.95 19.29 -10.93
C PHE A 183 -7.92 20.41 -10.94
N TYR A 184 -8.40 21.66 -10.94
CA TYR A 184 -7.53 22.83 -10.98
C TYR A 184 -7.53 23.60 -9.67
N PRO A 185 -6.39 24.17 -9.26
CA PRO A 185 -6.23 24.85 -7.97
C PRO A 185 -7.02 26.16 -7.85
N ASP A 186 -7.41 26.78 -8.98
CA ASP A 186 -8.25 27.98 -9.03
C ASP A 186 -9.75 27.66 -8.97
N LYS A 187 -10.14 26.40 -9.18
CA LYS A 187 -11.54 25.96 -9.19
C LYS A 187 -11.91 25.12 -7.97
N LEU A 188 -10.93 24.42 -7.39
CA LEU A 188 -11.10 23.52 -6.25
C LEU A 188 -9.96 23.72 -5.26
N ASN A 189 -10.22 23.46 -3.99
CA ASN A 189 -9.18 23.52 -2.97
C ASN A 189 -8.28 22.27 -3.03
N GLY A 190 -7.26 22.31 -3.90
CA GLY A 190 -6.30 21.25 -4.12
C GLY A 190 -5.10 21.72 -4.95
N GLU A 191 -4.08 20.87 -5.11
CA GLU A 191 -2.87 21.20 -5.89
C GLU A 191 -3.13 21.16 -7.40
N GLY A 192 -3.77 20.08 -7.84
CA GLY A 192 -4.26 19.84 -9.20
C GLY A 192 -3.86 18.47 -9.73
N PHE A 193 -4.77 17.81 -10.44
CA PHE A 193 -4.57 16.45 -10.98
C PHE A 193 -5.56 16.13 -12.10
N PHE A 194 -5.29 15.05 -12.82
CA PHE A 194 -6.18 14.46 -13.83
C PHE A 194 -6.63 13.07 -13.42
N LEU A 195 -7.84 12.68 -13.81
CA LEU A 195 -8.42 11.36 -13.59
C LEU A 195 -9.21 10.89 -14.81
N SER A 196 -9.04 9.63 -15.20
CA SER A 196 -9.96 8.94 -16.12
C SER A 196 -10.11 7.48 -15.74
N CYS A 197 -11.25 6.88 -16.08
CA CYS A 197 -11.59 5.52 -15.71
C CYS A 197 -11.91 4.69 -16.95
N PHE A 198 -11.46 3.44 -16.95
CA PHE A 198 -11.60 2.55 -18.07
C PHE A 198 -11.96 1.14 -17.62
N ARG A 199 -12.59 0.39 -18.52
CA ARG A 199 -12.91 -1.03 -18.37
C ARG A 199 -12.22 -1.81 -19.48
N LYS A 200 -11.56 -2.90 -19.13
CA LYS A 200 -10.90 -3.76 -20.13
C LYS A 200 -11.94 -4.58 -20.89
N LYS A 201 -11.91 -4.54 -22.23
CA LYS A 201 -12.89 -5.23 -23.08
C LYS A 201 -12.56 -6.70 -23.35
N SER A 202 -11.28 -7.05 -23.44
CA SER A 202 -10.84 -8.37 -23.88
C SER A 202 -10.14 -9.16 -22.78
N ASP A 203 -10.25 -10.48 -22.85
CA ASP A 203 -9.50 -11.39 -21.99
C ASP A 203 -8.03 -11.43 -22.39
N SER A 204 -7.14 -11.29 -21.41
CA SER A 204 -5.71 -11.60 -21.61
C SER A 204 -5.39 -13.09 -21.40
N GLY A 205 -6.42 -13.90 -21.16
CA GLY A 205 -6.35 -15.31 -20.83
C GLY A 205 -6.03 -15.51 -19.35
N THR A 206 -6.71 -16.44 -18.71
CA THR A 206 -6.30 -16.94 -17.40
C THR A 206 -5.31 -18.09 -17.56
N VAL A 207 -4.04 -17.88 -17.20
CA VAL A 207 -3.09 -18.99 -17.15
C VAL A 207 -3.27 -19.73 -15.83
N ARG A 208 -3.57 -21.04 -15.89
CA ARG A 208 -3.43 -21.94 -14.73
C ARG A 208 -1.94 -22.06 -14.39
N ILE A 209 -1.48 -21.19 -13.52
CA ILE A 209 -0.11 -21.22 -13.01
C ILE A 209 -0.01 -22.35 -11.99
N LYS A 210 0.94 -23.27 -12.18
CA LYS A 210 1.28 -24.28 -11.18
C LYS A 210 1.97 -23.58 -10.02
N THR A 211 1.30 -23.51 -8.89
CA THR A 211 1.82 -22.92 -7.66
C THR A 211 2.42 -24.00 -6.75
N ALA A 212 3.53 -23.66 -6.08
CA ALA A 212 4.05 -24.47 -4.97
C ALA A 212 3.07 -24.42 -3.78
N LYS A 213 3.26 -25.26 -2.76
CA LYS A 213 2.47 -25.10 -1.52
C LYS A 213 3.10 -24.01 -0.65
N ALA A 214 2.25 -23.25 0.06
CA ALA A 214 2.73 -22.34 1.10
C ALA A 214 3.51 -23.13 2.17
N GLU A 215 4.59 -22.56 2.66
CA GLU A 215 5.35 -23.12 3.78
C GLU A 215 4.63 -22.79 5.09
N MET A 216 3.75 -23.70 5.54
CA MET A 216 3.03 -23.53 6.79
C MET A 216 3.98 -23.65 8.00
N VAL A 217 3.66 -22.94 9.09
CA VAL A 217 4.38 -23.14 10.36
C VAL A 217 4.05 -24.51 10.98
N SER A 218 4.94 -25.03 11.81
CA SER A 218 4.67 -26.27 12.54
C SER A 218 3.54 -26.09 13.57
N ALA A 219 2.87 -27.19 13.97
CA ALA A 219 1.82 -27.13 15.00
C ALA A 219 2.32 -26.52 16.32
N ARG A 220 3.60 -26.77 16.66
CA ARG A 220 4.26 -26.19 17.82
C ARG A 220 4.39 -24.68 17.71
N GLU A 221 4.81 -24.17 16.57
CA GLU A 221 4.96 -22.74 16.33
C GLU A 221 3.62 -22.03 16.23
N LYS A 222 2.62 -22.67 15.61
CA LYS A 222 1.24 -22.18 15.60
C LYS A 222 0.74 -21.93 17.02
N LYS A 223 0.99 -22.88 17.94
CA LYS A 223 0.67 -22.73 19.37
C LYS A 223 1.43 -21.59 20.05
N ILE A 224 2.67 -21.31 19.64
CA ILE A 224 3.45 -20.20 20.21
C ILE A 224 2.87 -18.83 19.78
N VAL A 225 2.33 -18.74 18.56
CA VAL A 225 1.82 -17.47 18.01
C VAL A 225 0.32 -17.25 18.24
N GLU A 226 -0.46 -18.28 18.58
CA GLU A 226 -1.93 -18.18 18.73
C GLU A 226 -2.34 -17.11 19.75
N ASP A 227 -1.60 -16.97 20.85
CA ASP A 227 -1.87 -15.98 21.89
C ASP A 227 -1.55 -14.53 21.46
N TRP A 228 -0.81 -14.36 20.37
CA TRP A 228 -0.36 -13.05 19.88
C TRP A 228 -1.34 -12.41 18.92
N ILE A 229 -2.21 -13.20 18.29
CA ILE A 229 -3.13 -12.74 17.25
C ILE A 229 -4.57 -13.15 17.51
N VAL A 230 -5.51 -12.42 16.93
CA VAL A 230 -6.87 -12.92 16.70
C VAL A 230 -6.80 -13.94 15.57
N ALA A 231 -6.76 -15.23 15.94
CA ALA A 231 -6.50 -16.32 14.98
C ALA A 231 -7.66 -16.63 14.04
N GLU A 232 -8.89 -16.22 14.37
CA GLU A 232 -10.07 -16.51 13.56
C GLU A 232 -9.94 -15.91 12.15
N GLY A 233 -10.12 -16.77 11.13
CA GLY A 233 -10.01 -16.37 9.73
C GLY A 233 -8.60 -16.03 9.24
N GLN A 234 -7.57 -16.23 10.06
CA GLN A 234 -6.16 -16.03 9.67
C GLN A 234 -5.45 -17.38 9.47
N GLU A 235 -4.56 -17.43 8.50
CA GLU A 235 -3.55 -18.49 8.36
C GLU A 235 -2.17 -17.96 8.75
N VAL A 236 -1.38 -18.85 9.35
CA VAL A 236 -0.02 -18.56 9.78
C VAL A 236 0.95 -19.39 8.95
N LEU A 237 1.88 -18.71 8.29
CA LEU A 237 2.85 -19.34 7.39
C LEU A 237 4.20 -18.62 7.45
N ARG A 238 5.21 -19.23 6.85
CA ARG A 238 6.55 -18.66 6.73
C ARG A 238 6.66 -17.84 5.46
N PHE A 239 7.26 -16.67 5.61
CA PHE A 239 7.67 -15.85 4.50
C PHE A 239 9.06 -15.29 4.79
N ARG A 240 10.04 -15.72 3.98
CA ARG A 240 11.46 -15.46 4.22
C ARG A 240 11.86 -15.96 5.61
N ASN A 241 12.47 -15.12 6.44
CA ASN A 241 12.92 -15.51 7.78
C ASN A 241 11.87 -15.27 8.87
N SER A 242 10.66 -14.81 8.51
CA SER A 242 9.63 -14.41 9.46
C SER A 242 8.39 -15.31 9.36
N ILE A 243 7.66 -15.37 10.47
CA ILE A 243 6.28 -15.88 10.50
C ILE A 243 5.34 -14.71 10.18
N ILE A 244 4.42 -14.92 9.26
CA ILE A 244 3.38 -13.96 8.91
C ILE A 244 1.98 -14.53 9.18
N ALA A 245 1.02 -13.66 9.44
CA ALA A 245 -0.41 -13.98 9.44
C ALA A 245 -1.11 -13.24 8.31
N LEU A 246 -1.99 -13.92 7.58
CA LEU A 246 -2.83 -13.30 6.55
C LEU A 246 -4.19 -14.02 6.48
N PRO A 247 -5.26 -13.38 6.00
CA PRO A 247 -6.57 -14.01 5.93
C PRO A 247 -6.55 -15.30 5.09
N SER A 248 -7.20 -16.37 5.57
CA SER A 248 -7.14 -17.70 4.94
C SER A 248 -7.49 -17.69 3.45
N ALA A 249 -8.38 -16.78 3.02
CA ALA A 249 -8.79 -16.59 1.63
C ALA A 249 -7.63 -16.21 0.69
N PHE A 250 -6.56 -15.58 1.20
CA PHE A 250 -5.47 -15.05 0.37
C PHE A 250 -4.20 -15.91 0.38
N VAL A 251 -4.23 -17.12 0.96
CA VAL A 251 -3.07 -18.01 0.95
C VAL A 251 -2.67 -18.39 -0.49
N GLN A 252 -3.64 -18.69 -1.35
CA GLN A 252 -3.36 -19.03 -2.75
C GLN A 252 -2.86 -17.81 -3.54
N ASP A 253 -3.42 -16.63 -3.26
CA ASP A 253 -2.96 -15.37 -3.84
C ASP A 253 -1.50 -15.08 -3.43
N PHE A 254 -1.16 -15.24 -2.14
CA PHE A 254 0.21 -15.11 -1.63
C PHE A 254 1.18 -16.05 -2.35
N VAL A 255 0.83 -17.34 -2.46
CA VAL A 255 1.67 -18.33 -3.14
C VAL A 255 1.87 -17.98 -4.62
N LEU A 256 0.79 -17.59 -5.31
CA LEU A 256 0.85 -17.20 -6.72
C LEU A 256 1.76 -15.98 -6.93
N LEU A 257 1.52 -14.91 -6.17
CA LEU A 257 2.24 -13.66 -6.34
C LEU A 257 3.71 -13.81 -5.91
N SER A 258 3.99 -14.53 -4.82
CA SER A 258 5.37 -14.76 -4.36
C SER A 258 6.22 -15.60 -5.31
N ALA A 259 5.59 -16.44 -6.15
CA ALA A 259 6.29 -17.21 -7.17
C ALA A 259 6.74 -16.36 -8.37
N HIS A 260 6.09 -15.22 -8.63
CA HIS A 260 6.30 -14.42 -9.85
C HIS A 260 6.79 -13.00 -9.61
N LEU A 261 6.52 -12.45 -8.42
CA LEU A 261 6.82 -11.08 -8.05
C LEU A 261 7.78 -11.04 -6.86
N ASN A 262 8.66 -10.05 -6.85
CA ASN A 262 9.44 -9.71 -5.67
C ASN A 262 8.53 -9.06 -4.62
N MET A 263 8.01 -9.87 -3.69
CA MET A 263 7.21 -9.41 -2.56
C MET A 263 8.13 -8.93 -1.43
N LEU A 264 7.89 -7.71 -0.92
CA LEU A 264 8.62 -7.14 0.22
C LEU A 264 7.92 -7.40 1.55
N TYR A 265 6.60 -7.41 1.54
CA TYR A 265 5.76 -7.56 2.72
C TYR A 265 4.46 -8.27 2.33
N ALA A 266 3.95 -9.12 3.22
CA ALA A 266 2.70 -9.84 3.00
C ALA A 266 1.95 -10.05 4.32
N GLY A 267 0.68 -9.68 4.35
CA GLY A 267 -0.15 -9.82 5.55
C GLY A 267 0.40 -9.02 6.71
N VAL A 268 0.49 -9.64 7.88
CA VAL A 268 1.13 -9.07 9.08
C VAL A 268 2.32 -9.92 9.46
N ALA A 269 3.52 -9.34 9.40
CA ALA A 269 4.70 -9.98 9.99
C ALA A 269 4.55 -10.06 11.51
N LEU A 270 4.54 -11.30 12.03
CA LEU A 270 4.39 -11.60 13.46
C LEU A 270 5.72 -11.49 14.19
N GLY A 271 6.79 -11.98 13.58
CA GLY A 271 8.10 -12.05 14.22
C GLY A 271 9.00 -13.13 13.64
N GLU A 272 10.14 -13.33 14.28
CA GLU A 272 11.07 -14.39 13.98
C GLU A 272 11.15 -15.36 15.17
N MET A 273 11.31 -16.65 14.86
CA MET A 273 11.50 -17.66 15.90
C MET A 273 12.97 -17.68 16.32
N PHE A 274 13.22 -17.39 17.60
CA PHE A 274 14.52 -17.57 18.21
C PHE A 274 14.44 -18.65 19.27
N LYS A 275 14.98 -19.84 18.95
CA LYS A 275 14.76 -21.08 19.72
C LYS A 275 13.24 -21.36 19.79
N GLU A 276 12.68 -21.35 20.99
CA GLU A 276 11.26 -21.67 21.24
C GLU A 276 10.46 -20.43 21.64
N LYS A 277 10.91 -19.24 21.23
CA LYS A 277 10.26 -17.97 21.54
C LYS A 277 10.12 -17.12 20.28
N LEU A 278 8.98 -16.45 20.18
CA LEU A 278 8.78 -15.42 19.17
C LEU A 278 9.50 -14.14 19.62
N VAL A 279 10.33 -13.58 18.75
CA VAL A 279 10.77 -12.19 18.80
C VAL A 279 9.83 -11.41 17.91
N PRO A 280 8.88 -10.63 18.49
CA PRO A 280 7.80 -10.06 17.71
C PRO A 280 8.30 -8.95 16.79
N HIS A 281 7.74 -8.90 15.58
CA HIS A 281 8.01 -7.86 14.61
C HIS A 281 7.18 -6.60 14.91
N HIS A 282 7.69 -5.43 14.55
CA HIS A 282 6.99 -4.16 14.78
C HIS A 282 5.59 -4.12 14.16
N ALA A 283 5.44 -4.73 12.98
CA ALA A 283 4.15 -4.80 12.28
C ALA A 283 3.03 -5.43 13.10
N LEU A 284 3.33 -6.45 13.91
CA LEU A 284 2.33 -7.04 14.80
C LEU A 284 1.79 -6.03 15.81
N ALA A 285 2.64 -5.19 16.41
CA ALA A 285 2.19 -4.14 17.33
C ALA A 285 1.31 -3.08 16.66
N GLN A 286 1.53 -2.82 15.36
CA GLN A 286 0.73 -1.87 14.58
C GLN A 286 -0.54 -2.49 13.97
N SER A 287 -0.68 -3.82 14.06
CA SER A 287 -1.73 -4.53 13.32
C SER A 287 -3.08 -4.54 14.04
N LEU A 288 -4.13 -4.63 13.24
CA LEU A 288 -5.51 -4.86 13.70
C LEU A 288 -5.76 -6.31 14.14
N VAL A 289 -4.83 -7.22 13.84
CA VAL A 289 -4.93 -8.64 14.24
C VAL A 289 -4.26 -8.92 15.57
N LEU A 290 -3.65 -7.94 16.24
CA LEU A 290 -3.04 -8.11 17.56
C LEU A 290 -4.09 -8.56 18.59
N SER A 291 -3.81 -9.65 19.31
CA SER A 291 -4.71 -10.18 20.34
C SER A 291 -4.80 -9.26 21.56
N GLY A 292 -5.99 -9.18 22.15
CA GLY A 292 -6.22 -8.54 23.45
C GLY A 292 -5.49 -9.22 24.63
N ASN A 293 -4.98 -10.45 24.44
CA ASN A 293 -4.19 -11.16 25.44
C ASN A 293 -2.76 -10.60 25.57
N VAL A 294 -2.30 -9.84 24.57
CA VAL A 294 -0.98 -9.22 24.58
C VAL A 294 -0.92 -8.16 25.67
N LYS A 295 0.09 -8.25 26.54
CA LYS A 295 0.29 -7.29 27.63
C LYS A 295 0.60 -5.90 27.06
N THR A 296 -0.05 -4.87 27.60
CA THR A 296 0.16 -3.48 27.19
C THR A 296 0.59 -2.59 28.35
N MET A 297 1.22 -1.47 28.03
CA MET A 297 1.61 -0.43 28.98
C MET A 297 1.33 0.95 28.40
N GLU A 298 0.60 1.80 29.12
CA GLU A 298 0.35 3.18 28.70
C GLU A 298 1.52 4.08 29.09
N LEU A 299 1.98 4.91 28.15
CA LEU A 299 3.05 5.87 28.35
C LEU A 299 2.50 7.29 28.55
N THR A 300 3.25 8.11 29.28
CA THR A 300 3.08 9.56 29.22
C THR A 300 3.55 10.08 27.86
N PHE A 301 3.17 11.31 27.49
CA PHE A 301 3.66 11.92 26.25
C PHE A 301 5.20 12.00 26.23
N ALA A 302 5.81 12.42 27.34
CA ALA A 302 7.27 12.53 27.46
C ALA A 302 7.97 11.18 27.26
N ASP A 303 7.42 10.11 27.84
CA ASP A 303 7.98 8.76 27.70
C ASP A 303 7.74 8.18 26.30
N ALA A 304 6.60 8.48 25.68
CA ALA A 304 6.32 8.10 24.30
C ALA A 304 7.33 8.73 23.33
N ILE A 305 7.66 10.02 23.50
CA ILE A 305 8.70 10.68 22.69
C ILE A 305 10.06 10.01 22.87
N LYS A 306 10.48 9.74 24.12
CA LYS A 306 11.75 9.02 24.39
C LYS A 306 11.76 7.62 23.78
N TYR A 307 10.64 6.90 23.86
CA TYR A 307 10.46 5.60 23.24
C TYR A 307 10.67 5.66 21.73
N LEU A 308 10.00 6.59 21.04
CA LEU A 308 10.12 6.78 19.58
C LEU A 308 11.51 7.29 19.16
N GLN A 309 12.23 7.96 20.05
CA GLN A 309 13.64 8.36 19.86
C GLN A 309 14.62 7.20 20.08
N ARG A 310 14.15 6.07 20.62
CA ARG A 310 14.99 4.97 21.12
C ARG A 310 15.99 5.42 22.17
N GLN A 311 15.61 6.35 23.03
CA GLN A 311 16.39 6.72 24.22
C GLN A 311 16.10 5.74 25.36
N ASP A 312 17.00 5.72 26.35
CA ASP A 312 16.79 4.97 27.58
C ASP A 312 15.54 5.50 28.27
N ALA A 313 14.58 4.61 28.43
CA ALA A 313 13.29 4.96 28.96
C ALA A 313 13.24 4.61 30.44
N ASN A 314 13.04 5.62 31.28
CA ASN A 314 12.99 5.47 32.74
C ASN A 314 11.62 5.01 33.26
N PHE A 315 10.74 4.53 32.37
CA PHE A 315 9.45 3.98 32.81
C PHE A 315 9.64 2.56 33.37
N GLN A 316 8.84 2.22 34.40
CA GLN A 316 8.91 0.93 35.08
C GLN A 316 7.73 0.05 34.64
N PRO A 317 7.97 -1.00 33.82
CA PRO A 317 6.93 -1.92 33.42
C PRO A 317 6.39 -2.69 34.62
N GLN A 318 5.07 -2.87 34.70
CA GLN A 318 4.44 -3.63 35.79
C GLN A 318 4.69 -5.14 35.69
N ARG A 319 5.11 -5.63 34.51
CA ARG A 319 5.31 -7.05 34.23
C ARG A 319 6.62 -7.27 33.46
N ILE A 320 7.21 -8.45 33.66
CA ILE A 320 8.36 -8.92 32.88
C ILE A 320 7.86 -9.53 31.55
N GLY A 321 8.69 -9.40 30.51
CA GLY A 321 8.50 -9.94 29.17
C GLY A 321 8.07 -8.90 28.13
N TRP A 322 7.65 -9.41 26.98
CA TRP A 322 7.16 -8.63 25.85
C TRP A 322 5.86 -7.89 26.20
N GLN A 323 5.85 -6.59 25.90
CA GLN A 323 4.70 -5.71 26.07
C GLN A 323 4.62 -4.72 24.91
N VAL A 324 3.41 -4.36 24.52
CA VAL A 324 3.17 -3.23 23.60
C VAL A 324 3.03 -1.95 24.42
N VAL A 325 3.85 -0.97 24.13
CA VAL A 325 3.67 0.38 24.69
C VAL A 325 2.63 1.15 23.88
N ARG A 326 1.80 1.91 24.58
CA ARG A 326 0.70 2.69 24.01
C ARG A 326 0.79 4.17 24.42
N TYR A 327 0.23 5.04 23.60
CA TYR A 327 -0.06 6.42 23.98
C TYR A 327 -1.42 6.81 23.43
N ARG A 328 -2.31 7.29 24.30
CA ARG A 328 -3.72 7.53 24.01
C ARG A 328 -4.37 6.30 23.36
N GLU A 329 -4.13 5.13 23.95
CA GLU A 329 -4.63 3.82 23.50
C GLU A 329 -4.07 3.32 22.15
N LYS A 330 -3.30 4.14 21.43
CA LYS A 330 -2.66 3.77 20.17
C LYS A 330 -1.35 3.02 20.45
N ALA A 331 -1.19 1.87 19.82
CA ALA A 331 0.03 1.08 19.92
C ALA A 331 1.20 1.80 19.25
N LEU A 332 2.30 1.97 19.98
CA LEU A 332 3.53 2.57 19.47
C LEU A 332 4.53 1.50 19.03
N GLY A 333 4.63 0.37 19.74
CA GLY A 333 5.54 -0.70 19.41
C GLY A 333 5.90 -1.57 20.62
N TRP A 334 6.93 -2.41 20.45
CA TRP A 334 7.36 -3.37 21.45
C TRP A 334 8.39 -2.82 22.43
N ILE A 335 8.28 -3.28 23.67
CA ILE A 335 9.37 -3.35 24.65
C ILE A 335 9.52 -4.80 25.13
N ASN A 336 10.71 -5.13 25.62
CA ASN A 336 10.94 -6.35 26.39
C ASN A 336 11.46 -6.00 27.78
N ALA A 337 10.62 -6.17 28.79
CA ALA A 337 10.93 -5.88 30.18
C ALA A 337 11.67 -7.06 30.81
N LEU A 338 12.84 -6.81 31.41
CA LEU A 338 13.63 -7.76 32.18
C LEU A 338 13.69 -7.28 33.63
N GLN A 339 14.18 -8.11 34.55
CA GLN A 339 14.21 -7.78 35.99
C GLN A 339 14.83 -6.41 36.30
N ASN A 340 15.90 -6.02 35.60
CA ASN A 340 16.66 -4.80 35.88
C ASN A 340 16.78 -3.83 34.69
N ARG A 341 16.12 -4.10 33.55
CA ARG A 341 16.22 -3.24 32.36
C ARG A 341 15.02 -3.39 31.44
N VAL A 342 14.81 -2.39 30.59
CA VAL A 342 13.81 -2.42 29.52
C VAL A 342 14.51 -2.26 28.19
N ASN A 343 14.31 -3.21 27.28
CA ASN A 343 14.83 -3.11 25.93
C ASN A 343 13.78 -2.48 25.01
N ASN A 344 14.15 -1.42 24.31
CA ASN A 344 13.30 -0.74 23.32
C ASN A 344 13.46 -1.36 21.92
N TYR A 345 12.36 -1.94 21.41
CA TYR A 345 12.28 -2.61 20.11
C TYR A 345 11.58 -1.78 19.03
N TYR A 346 11.43 -0.46 19.23
CA TYR A 346 11.04 0.43 18.14
C TYR A 346 12.08 0.37 17.00
N PRO A 347 11.68 0.31 15.72
CA PRO A 347 12.66 0.16 14.64
C PRO A 347 13.62 1.35 14.58
N LYS A 348 14.91 1.08 14.32
CA LYS A 348 15.96 2.11 14.33
C LYS A 348 15.78 3.09 13.17
N GLU A 349 15.27 2.57 12.07
CA GLU A 349 15.18 3.18 10.75
C GLU A 349 14.13 4.29 10.72
N ILE A 350 13.12 4.21 11.61
CA ILE A 350 11.99 5.16 11.68
C ILE A 350 11.97 5.95 13.00
N ARG A 351 13.07 5.93 13.76
CA ARG A 351 13.18 6.69 15.00
C ARG A 351 13.13 8.19 14.73
N ILE A 352 12.49 8.95 15.60
CA ILE A 352 12.49 10.40 15.48
C ILE A 352 13.86 10.95 15.91
N LEU A 353 14.47 11.80 15.09
CA LEU A 353 15.84 12.30 15.30
C LEU A 353 15.90 13.70 15.92
N LYS A 354 14.86 14.52 15.77
CA LYS A 354 14.79 15.90 16.29
C LYS A 354 13.50 16.10 17.09
N GLN A 355 13.60 16.82 18.21
CA GLN A 355 12.44 17.45 18.84
C GLN A 355 12.22 18.79 18.13
N ASN A 356 11.35 18.83 17.12
CA ASN A 356 10.68 20.11 16.87
C ASN A 356 9.65 20.21 17.98
N HIS A 357 9.95 21.02 19.00
CA HIS A 357 9.04 21.31 20.09
C HIS A 357 7.76 21.92 19.53
N THR A 358 6.73 21.10 19.37
CA THR A 358 5.35 21.54 19.42
C THR A 358 4.55 20.33 19.83
N PRO A 359 3.90 20.35 21.02
CA PRO A 359 2.69 19.57 21.15
C PRO A 359 1.80 20.02 20.00
N PHE A 360 1.25 19.09 19.23
CA PHE A 360 0.09 19.38 18.41
C PHE A 360 -1.05 19.74 19.37
N GLU A 361 -1.06 20.99 19.83
CA GLU A 361 -2.15 21.61 20.57
C GLU A 361 -3.07 22.27 19.55
N LYS A 362 -4.21 21.58 19.38
CA LYS A 362 -5.44 21.92 18.65
C LYS A 362 -5.42 21.68 17.15
#